data_AF-A0A139WAG7-F1
#
_entry.id   AF-A0A139WAG7-F1
#
_cell.length_a   1.000
_cell.length_b   1.000
_cell.length_c   1.000
_cell.angle_alpha   90.00
_cell.angle_beta   90.00
_cell.angle_gamma   90.00
#
_symmetry.space_group_name_H-M   'P 1'
#
loop_
_entity.id
_entity.type
_entity.pdbx_description
1 polymer ?
#
loop_
_entity_poly.entity_id
_entity_poly.type
_entity_poly.pdbx_seq_one_letter_code
_entity_poly.pdbx_strand_id
1 'polypeptide(L)'
;VEEMETGTPGAEEKSTNHSQGTTERKSPPERPPPPIVIHGKAKDHAALLQFCKKQAGENFTIKYTRERTIISTKTRKEYNSIKEKMEQDELEYHTYTTREEKTHAFVLHGLDKGPEIPELVAEMKEKGVDLINMYEMKNTQRPLFLVITGKYETLNSISKKCPALSHIRVSFHRYVKKTRITQCHRCQEWGHATSNCRVKPKCLKCAEGHWTRDCEIGEDATPKCANCGGPHTANNLNCPVYQKRVQYINERVAHEDDKAGRKPTRYIPAPAPKTNAWTRAPTMQPQPVPPTAASHWPALSQRYPHQQQEPPRAPQPPRAPQPPRAPQPQEPPKPQRTMTTAETLAQLSQACKRLDQLVDLSKMLKAVVDLTTLLEGCTDPTSKFMTVFEFTQNLHTYGF
;
A
#
# COMPACT_ATOMS: atom_id res chain seq x y z
N VAL A 1 -82.46 -7.03 45.82
CA VAL A 1 -82.18 -8.42 45.42
C VAL A 1 -81.43 -8.33 44.11
N GLU A 2 -80.13 -8.51 43.96
CA GLU A 2 -78.91 -8.82 44.75
C GLU A 2 -77.77 -8.28 43.85
N GLU A 3 -76.87 -7.43 44.37
CA GLU A 3 -75.46 -7.74 44.77
C GLU A 3 -74.53 -8.17 43.60
N MET A 4 -73.48 -7.38 43.30
CA MET A 4 -72.04 -7.59 43.64
C MET A 4 -71.40 -8.77 42.85
N GLU A 5 -70.15 -8.84 42.41
CA GLU A 5 -68.91 -8.05 42.52
C GLU A 5 -67.89 -8.61 41.47
N THR A 6 -66.72 -7.99 41.45
CA THR A 6 -65.49 -8.16 40.66
C THR A 6 -64.81 -9.54 40.60
N GLY A 7 -63.92 -9.75 39.60
CA GLY A 7 -62.55 -10.28 39.85
C GLY A 7 -62.06 -11.53 39.08
N THR A 8 -61.00 -11.34 38.27
CA THR A 8 -59.96 -12.30 37.77
C THR A 8 -59.35 -13.20 38.89
N PRO A 9 -58.50 -14.26 38.68
CA PRO A 9 -57.54 -14.56 37.57
C PRO A 9 -57.31 -16.07 37.23
N GLY A 10 -56.30 -16.39 36.40
CA GLY A 10 -55.61 -17.71 36.46
C GLY A 10 -55.12 -18.28 35.13
N ALA A 11 -53.80 -18.29 34.93
CA ALA A 11 -53.11 -18.99 33.85
C ALA A 11 -52.81 -20.45 34.26
N GLU A 12 -52.92 -21.41 33.32
CA GLU A 12 -52.24 -22.70 33.42
C GLU A 12 -52.04 -23.34 32.03
N GLU A 13 -50.98 -24.16 31.97
CA GLU A 13 -50.15 -24.51 30.84
C GLU A 13 -50.74 -25.53 29.85
N LYS A 14 -50.27 -25.49 28.59
CA LYS A 14 -50.17 -26.71 27.76
C LYS A 14 -48.89 -26.70 26.93
N SER A 15 -47.98 -27.56 27.35
CA SER A 15 -46.73 -27.95 26.70
C SER A 15 -46.95 -28.57 25.32
N THR A 16 -46.21 -28.10 24.31
CA THR A 16 -45.95 -28.86 23.08
C THR A 16 -44.47 -28.76 22.70
N ASN A 17 -43.81 -29.93 22.74
CA ASN A 17 -42.43 -30.19 22.34
C ASN A 17 -42.09 -29.61 20.95
N HIS A 18 -41.15 -28.67 20.90
CA HIS A 18 -40.44 -28.30 19.67
C HIS A 18 -39.12 -29.06 19.61
N SER A 19 -39.09 -30.11 18.80
CA SER A 19 -37.87 -30.84 18.44
C SER A 19 -36.97 -29.92 17.61
N GLN A 20 -35.84 -29.49 18.20
CA GLN A 20 -34.80 -28.71 17.52
C GLN A 20 -34.09 -29.60 16.49
N GLY A 21 -34.51 -29.51 15.22
CA GLY A 21 -33.70 -29.94 14.09
C GLY A 21 -32.62 -28.89 13.82
N THR A 22 -31.38 -29.18 14.20
CA THR A 22 -30.20 -28.40 13.81
C THR A 22 -29.98 -28.56 12.30
N THR A 23 -30.58 -27.70 11.49
CA THR A 23 -30.19 -27.57 10.08
C THR A 23 -28.79 -26.96 10.04
N GLU A 24 -27.77 -27.79 9.82
CA GLU A 24 -26.44 -27.33 9.45
C GLU A 24 -26.56 -26.36 8.26
N ARG A 25 -26.17 -25.10 8.49
CA ARG A 25 -26.05 -24.10 7.43
C ARG A 25 -24.94 -24.57 6.49
N LYS A 26 -25.31 -25.21 5.37
CA LYS A 26 -24.39 -25.48 4.26
C LYS A 26 -23.63 -24.19 3.93
N SER A 27 -22.31 -24.26 3.98
CA SER A 27 -21.44 -23.15 3.61
C SER A 27 -21.77 -22.68 2.19
N PRO A 28 -21.72 -21.37 1.90
CA PRO A 28 -21.98 -20.88 0.55
C PRO A 28 -21.06 -21.57 -0.46
N PRO A 29 -21.55 -21.90 -1.67
CA PRO A 29 -20.74 -22.57 -2.68
C PRO A 29 -19.44 -21.78 -2.93
N GLU A 30 -18.32 -22.50 -2.96
CA GLU A 30 -17.01 -21.92 -3.16
C GLU A 30 -16.99 -21.21 -4.52
N ARG A 31 -16.56 -19.94 -4.53
CA ARG A 31 -16.49 -19.17 -5.78
C ARG A 31 -15.24 -19.60 -6.54
N PRO A 32 -15.32 -19.67 -7.88
CA PRO A 32 -14.17 -20.07 -8.66
C PRO A 32 -12.99 -19.09 -8.48
N PRO A 33 -11.75 -19.59 -8.50
CA PRO A 33 -10.55 -18.78 -8.44
C PRO A 33 -10.42 -17.86 -9.66
N PRO A 34 -9.57 -16.82 -9.58
CA PRO A 34 -9.31 -15.97 -10.73
C PRO A 34 -8.62 -16.74 -11.86
N PRO A 35 -8.80 -16.29 -13.12
CA PRO A 35 -8.16 -16.94 -14.25
C PRO A 35 -6.63 -16.76 -14.23
N ILE A 36 -5.93 -17.71 -14.84
CA ILE A 36 -4.50 -17.65 -15.13
C ILE A 36 -4.34 -17.27 -16.61
N VAL A 37 -3.59 -16.20 -16.86
CA VAL A 37 -3.39 -15.63 -18.21
C VAL A 37 -1.94 -15.82 -18.63
N ILE A 38 -1.73 -16.77 -19.55
CA ILE A 38 -0.43 -17.07 -20.14
C ILE A 38 -0.12 -16.01 -21.22
N HIS A 39 1.09 -15.48 -21.18
CA HIS A 39 1.62 -14.58 -22.19
C HIS A 39 2.16 -15.39 -23.36
N GLY A 40 1.68 -15.10 -24.56
CA GLY A 40 2.06 -15.82 -25.77
C GLY A 40 0.98 -16.77 -26.29
N LYS A 41 1.19 -17.23 -27.52
CA LYS A 41 0.33 -18.21 -28.20
C LYS A 41 0.79 -19.61 -27.81
N ALA A 42 -0.15 -20.43 -27.35
CA ALA A 42 0.12 -21.87 -27.23
C ALA A 42 0.37 -22.40 -28.65
N LYS A 43 1.58 -22.89 -28.91
CA LYS A 43 1.94 -23.50 -30.21
C LYS A 43 1.17 -24.81 -30.40
N ASP A 44 1.09 -25.61 -29.34
CA ASP A 44 0.44 -26.92 -29.35
C ASP A 44 -0.74 -26.99 -28.39
N HIS A 45 -1.95 -27.01 -28.94
CA HIS A 45 -3.18 -27.17 -28.16
C HIS A 45 -3.19 -28.49 -27.38
N ALA A 46 -2.77 -29.60 -28.02
CA ALA A 46 -2.78 -30.92 -27.42
C ALA A 46 -1.89 -31.00 -26.17
N ALA A 47 -0.69 -30.44 -26.23
CA ALA A 47 0.24 -30.39 -25.10
C ALA A 47 -0.33 -29.58 -23.93
N LEU A 48 -0.91 -28.40 -24.21
CA LEU A 48 -1.56 -27.58 -23.19
C LEU A 48 -2.77 -28.29 -22.57
N LEU A 49 -3.57 -28.97 -23.38
CA LEU A 49 -4.73 -29.70 -22.90
C LEU A 49 -4.32 -30.88 -22.00
N GLN A 50 -3.30 -31.63 -22.39
CA GLN A 50 -2.75 -32.73 -21.60
C GLN A 50 -2.16 -32.23 -20.28
N PHE A 51 -1.44 -31.10 -20.31
CA PHE A 51 -0.92 -30.43 -19.14
C PHE A 51 -2.05 -30.07 -18.16
N CYS A 52 -3.11 -29.40 -18.64
CA CYS A 52 -4.24 -29.01 -17.80
C CYS A 52 -5.02 -30.22 -17.28
N LYS A 53 -5.25 -31.25 -18.11
CA LYS A 53 -5.93 -32.49 -17.68
C LYS A 53 -5.15 -33.22 -16.59
N LYS A 54 -3.82 -33.26 -16.69
CA LYS A 54 -2.97 -33.89 -15.68
C LYS A 54 -3.10 -33.23 -14.30
N GLN A 55 -3.27 -31.91 -14.25
CA GLN A 55 -3.31 -31.14 -13.00
C GLN A 55 -4.72 -30.89 -12.47
N ALA A 56 -5.69 -30.70 -13.36
CA ALA A 56 -7.04 -30.23 -13.02
C ALA A 56 -8.18 -31.13 -13.48
N GLY A 57 -7.88 -32.30 -14.09
CA GLY A 57 -8.89 -33.23 -14.59
C GLY A 57 -9.82 -32.57 -15.60
N GLU A 58 -11.11 -32.44 -15.26
CA GLU A 58 -12.13 -31.78 -16.09
C GLU A 58 -12.59 -30.42 -15.53
N ASN A 59 -11.95 -29.95 -14.46
CA ASN A 59 -12.36 -28.75 -13.72
C ASN A 59 -11.74 -27.45 -14.26
N PHE A 60 -11.47 -27.38 -15.56
CA PHE A 60 -10.89 -26.20 -16.19
C PHE A 60 -11.55 -25.86 -17.53
N THR A 61 -11.45 -24.59 -17.93
CA THR A 61 -11.80 -24.10 -19.26
C THR A 61 -10.66 -23.27 -19.83
N ILE A 62 -10.48 -23.33 -21.15
CA ILE A 62 -9.44 -22.58 -21.87
C ILE A 62 -10.13 -21.62 -22.84
N LYS A 63 -9.74 -20.35 -22.78
CA LYS A 63 -10.15 -19.31 -23.73
C LYS A 63 -8.93 -18.77 -24.45
N TYR A 64 -8.96 -18.83 -25.77
CA TYR A 64 -7.94 -18.23 -26.62
C TYR A 64 -8.32 -16.78 -26.96
N THR A 65 -7.33 -15.90 -26.85
CA THR A 65 -7.37 -14.51 -27.34
C THR A 65 -6.28 -14.34 -28.38
N ARG A 66 -6.29 -13.24 -29.16
CA ARG A 66 -5.32 -12.97 -30.23
C ARG A 66 -3.85 -13.20 -29.83
N GLU A 67 -3.50 -12.88 -28.58
CA GLU A 67 -2.12 -12.92 -28.08
C GLU A 67 -1.95 -13.70 -26.77
N ARG A 68 -3.05 -14.22 -26.19
CA ARG A 68 -3.04 -14.78 -24.84
C ARG A 68 -3.90 -16.03 -24.74
N THR A 69 -3.49 -16.92 -23.85
CA THR A 69 -4.26 -18.10 -23.47
C THR A 69 -4.70 -17.95 -22.03
N ILE A 70 -6.01 -18.05 -21.79
CA ILE A 70 -6.62 -17.84 -20.48
C ILE A 70 -7.16 -19.17 -19.98
N ILE A 71 -6.68 -19.63 -18.83
CA ILE A 71 -7.13 -20.85 -18.16
C ILE A 71 -7.96 -20.44 -16.95
N SER A 72 -9.20 -20.92 -16.87
CA SER A 72 -10.05 -20.73 -15.70
C SER A 72 -10.31 -22.09 -15.07
N THR A 73 -10.09 -22.22 -13.77
CA THR A 73 -10.43 -23.43 -13.02
C THR A 73 -11.68 -23.20 -12.17
N LYS A 74 -12.40 -24.28 -11.86
CA LYS A 74 -13.59 -24.23 -11.00
C LYS A 74 -13.25 -24.16 -9.51
N THR A 75 -12.12 -24.73 -9.15
CA THR A 75 -11.74 -25.06 -7.77
C THR A 75 -10.35 -24.51 -7.44
N ARG A 76 -10.13 -24.16 -6.17
CA ARG A 76 -8.87 -23.58 -5.67
C ARG A 76 -7.71 -24.57 -5.73
N LYS A 77 -7.97 -25.84 -5.44
CA LYS A 77 -6.93 -26.88 -5.40
C LYS A 77 -6.26 -27.01 -6.78
N GLU A 78 -7.06 -27.18 -7.82
CA GLU A 78 -6.63 -27.27 -9.21
C GLU A 78 -5.93 -25.99 -9.68
N TYR A 79 -6.41 -24.82 -9.26
CA TYR A 79 -5.74 -23.54 -9.53
C TYR A 79 -4.31 -23.52 -8.97
N ASN A 80 -4.14 -23.93 -7.72
CA ASN A 80 -2.82 -23.97 -7.07
C ASN A 80 -1.92 -25.02 -7.75
N SER A 81 -2.43 -26.21 -8.07
CA SER A 81 -1.66 -27.25 -8.77
C SER A 81 -1.18 -26.80 -10.15
N ILE A 82 -2.04 -26.13 -10.93
CA ILE A 82 -1.62 -25.54 -12.22
C ILE A 82 -0.58 -24.45 -11.99
N LYS A 83 -0.80 -23.56 -11.02
CA LYS A 83 0.12 -22.46 -10.72
C LYS A 83 1.51 -22.98 -10.33
N GLU A 84 1.59 -23.93 -9.39
CA GLU A 84 2.84 -24.54 -8.95
C GLU A 84 3.58 -25.19 -10.11
N LYS A 85 2.87 -25.92 -10.97
CA LYS A 85 3.50 -26.56 -12.14
C LYS A 85 3.98 -25.53 -13.17
N MET A 86 3.25 -24.45 -13.39
CA MET A 86 3.68 -23.34 -14.26
C MET A 86 4.91 -22.60 -13.71
N GLU A 87 5.03 -22.46 -12.38
CA GLU A 87 6.22 -21.92 -11.75
C GLU A 87 7.42 -22.86 -11.93
N GLN A 88 7.21 -24.18 -11.80
CA GLN A 88 8.26 -25.18 -12.05
C GLN A 88 8.75 -25.18 -13.50
N ASP A 89 7.85 -24.98 -14.46
CA ASP A 89 8.16 -24.97 -15.89
C ASP A 89 8.59 -23.56 -16.40
N GLU A 90 8.78 -22.60 -15.48
CA GLU A 90 9.18 -21.21 -15.73
C GLU A 90 8.35 -20.48 -16.81
N LEU A 91 7.04 -20.77 -16.85
CA LEU A 91 6.15 -20.17 -17.85
C LEU A 91 5.84 -18.71 -17.54
N GLU A 92 5.77 -17.88 -18.59
CA GLU A 92 5.39 -16.47 -18.46
C GLU A 92 3.87 -16.33 -18.36
N TYR A 93 3.38 -16.09 -17.15
CA TYR A 93 1.95 -15.85 -16.91
C TYR A 93 1.70 -14.74 -15.90
N HIS A 94 0.45 -14.29 -15.84
CA HIS A 94 -0.04 -13.49 -14.73
C HIS A 94 -1.42 -14.00 -14.29
N THR A 95 -1.77 -13.67 -13.06
CA THR A 95 -3.09 -13.96 -12.50
C THR A 95 -3.54 -12.78 -11.63
N TYR A 96 -4.61 -12.96 -10.87
CA TYR A 96 -5.20 -11.94 -10.03
C TYR A 96 -5.25 -12.40 -8.58
N THR A 97 -5.30 -11.42 -7.67
CA THR A 97 -5.38 -11.70 -6.23
C THR A 97 -6.65 -12.47 -5.95
N THR A 98 -6.49 -13.59 -5.26
CA THR A 98 -7.59 -14.46 -4.86
C THR A 98 -8.50 -13.74 -3.89
N ARG A 99 -9.73 -14.22 -3.68
CA ARG A 99 -10.69 -13.53 -2.82
C ARG A 99 -10.21 -13.51 -1.36
N GLU A 100 -9.48 -14.54 -0.96
CA GLU A 100 -8.95 -14.78 0.38
C GLU A 100 -7.76 -13.85 0.68
N GLU A 101 -6.90 -13.63 -0.31
CA GLU A 101 -5.73 -12.74 -0.22
C GLU A 101 -6.06 -11.26 -0.45
N LYS A 102 -7.35 -10.91 -0.66
CA LYS A 102 -7.74 -9.50 -0.85
C LYS A 102 -7.48 -8.72 0.43
N THR A 103 -6.83 -7.57 0.27
CA THR A 103 -6.53 -6.65 1.36
C THR A 103 -7.33 -5.36 1.21
N HIS A 104 -7.59 -4.71 2.34
CA HIS A 104 -8.18 -3.38 2.39
C HIS A 104 -7.19 -2.39 2.96
N ALA A 105 -7.08 -1.24 2.30
CA ALA A 105 -6.19 -0.16 2.69
C ALA A 105 -6.98 1.02 3.27
N PHE A 106 -6.55 1.50 4.43
CA PHE A 106 -7.12 2.62 5.16
C PHE A 106 -6.04 3.66 5.44
N VAL A 107 -6.45 4.93 5.55
CA VAL A 107 -5.59 6.03 5.98
C VAL A 107 -5.99 6.39 7.40
N LEU A 108 -5.03 6.28 8.31
CA LEU A 108 -5.15 6.64 9.71
C LEU A 108 -4.73 8.10 9.92
N HIS A 109 -5.63 8.87 10.52
CA HIS A 109 -5.49 10.27 10.90
C HIS A 109 -5.53 10.40 12.43
N GLY A 110 -4.85 11.44 12.95
CA GLY A 110 -4.94 11.85 14.35
C GLY A 110 -3.67 11.61 15.17
N LEU A 111 -2.68 10.92 14.60
CA LEU A 111 -1.37 10.73 15.23
C LEU A 111 -0.40 11.84 14.82
N ASP A 112 0.50 12.23 15.72
CA ASP A 112 1.61 13.16 15.47
C ASP A 112 2.93 12.38 15.32
N LYS A 113 4.04 13.09 15.09
CA LYS A 113 5.38 12.48 15.06
C LYS A 113 5.75 11.98 16.46
N GLY A 114 6.27 10.76 16.56
CA GLY A 114 6.64 10.17 17.85
C GLY A 114 6.35 8.68 17.99
N PRO A 115 5.11 8.19 17.75
CA PRO A 115 4.79 6.80 18.03
C PRO A 115 5.52 5.88 17.05
N GLU A 116 6.16 4.84 17.57
CA GLU A 116 6.85 3.87 16.74
C GLU A 116 5.84 2.96 16.03
N ILE A 117 6.04 2.75 14.73
CA ILE A 117 5.17 1.90 13.90
C ILE A 117 4.98 0.50 14.53
N PRO A 118 6.02 -0.19 15.05
CA PRO A 118 5.87 -1.51 15.66
C PRO A 118 4.92 -1.53 16.87
N GLU A 119 4.98 -0.52 17.73
CA GLU A 119 4.10 -0.41 18.92
C GLU A 119 2.65 -0.24 18.51
N LEU A 120 2.40 0.65 17.54
CA LEU A 120 1.07 0.86 16.98
C LEU A 120 0.54 -0.42 16.28
N VAL A 121 1.41 -1.17 15.59
CA VAL A 121 1.04 -2.46 14.98
C VAL A 121 0.63 -3.47 16.05
N ALA A 122 1.38 -3.56 17.15
CA ALA A 122 1.07 -4.45 18.27
C ALA A 122 -0.28 -4.08 18.91
N GLU A 123 -0.48 -2.80 19.23
CA GLU A 123 -1.72 -2.30 19.82
C GLU A 123 -2.95 -2.54 18.92
N MET A 124 -2.81 -2.35 17.60
CA MET A 124 -3.89 -2.63 16.65
C MET A 124 -4.21 -4.13 16.56
N LYS A 125 -3.20 -5.00 16.60
CA LYS A 125 -3.39 -6.46 16.60
C LYS A 125 -4.04 -6.95 17.90
N GLU A 126 -3.64 -6.40 19.04
CA GLU A 126 -4.24 -6.69 20.35
C GLU A 126 -5.73 -6.31 20.37
N LYS A 127 -6.10 -5.19 19.75
CA LYS A 127 -7.51 -4.77 19.54
C LYS A 127 -8.29 -5.63 18.53
N GLY A 128 -7.69 -6.72 18.05
CA GLY A 128 -8.34 -7.69 17.16
C GLY A 128 -8.53 -7.19 15.73
N VAL A 129 -7.70 -6.24 15.27
CA VAL A 129 -7.66 -5.86 13.85
C VAL A 129 -6.77 -6.85 13.10
N ASP A 130 -7.28 -7.42 12.01
CA ASP A 130 -6.50 -8.26 11.09
C ASP A 130 -5.52 -7.40 10.27
N LEU A 131 -4.47 -6.92 10.93
CA LEU A 131 -3.48 -6.01 10.41
C LEU A 131 -2.35 -6.75 9.71
N ILE A 132 -2.19 -6.48 8.41
CA ILE A 132 -1.12 -7.04 7.57
C ILE A 132 0.12 -6.16 7.69
N ASN A 133 0.02 -4.88 7.31
CA ASN A 133 1.13 -3.94 7.30
C ASN A 133 0.67 -2.52 7.59
N MET A 134 1.58 -1.68 8.10
CA MET A 134 1.36 -0.25 8.31
C MET A 134 2.58 0.55 7.88
N TYR A 135 2.36 1.67 7.21
CA TYR A 135 3.42 2.54 6.71
C TYR A 135 3.12 4.01 6.99
N GLU A 136 4.12 4.79 7.39
CA GLU A 136 4.00 6.24 7.40
C GLU A 136 4.01 6.79 5.96
N MET A 137 3.04 7.65 5.65
CA MET A 137 2.94 8.32 4.37
C MET A 137 3.92 9.49 4.30
N LYS A 138 4.63 9.60 3.17
CA LYS A 138 5.58 10.69 2.93
C LYS A 138 4.86 11.99 2.54
N ASN A 139 5.50 13.12 2.79
CA ASN A 139 5.10 14.46 2.34
C ASN A 139 3.77 14.97 2.91
N THR A 140 3.51 14.72 4.19
CA THR A 140 2.36 15.27 4.92
C THR A 140 2.84 16.18 6.05
N GLN A 141 2.11 17.27 6.33
CA GLN A 141 2.49 18.20 7.41
C GLN A 141 2.41 17.53 8.78
N ARG A 142 1.34 16.74 8.99
CA ARG A 142 1.19 15.78 10.10
C ARG A 142 1.28 14.36 9.53
N PRO A 143 1.92 13.41 10.24
CA PRO A 143 2.07 12.06 9.72
C PRO A 143 0.71 11.41 9.52
N LEU A 144 0.53 10.81 8.35
CA LEU A 144 -0.61 9.94 8.05
C LEU A 144 -0.08 8.51 7.93
N PHE A 145 -0.85 7.53 8.37
CA PHE A 145 -0.43 6.13 8.29
C PHE A 145 -1.32 5.35 7.35
N LEU A 146 -0.72 4.65 6.38
CA LEU A 146 -1.38 3.70 5.51
C LEU A 146 -1.46 2.35 6.22
N VAL A 147 -2.67 1.95 6.56
CA VAL A 147 -2.97 0.70 7.28
C VAL A 147 -3.55 -0.31 6.29
N ILE A 148 -2.88 -1.45 6.12
CA ILE A 148 -3.30 -2.54 5.24
C ILE A 148 -3.79 -3.69 6.09
N THR A 149 -5.03 -4.09 5.86
CA THR A 149 -5.74 -5.13 6.62
C THR A 149 -6.21 -6.25 5.71
N GLY A 150 -6.60 -7.38 6.30
CA GLY A 150 -7.23 -8.48 5.59
C GLY A 150 -8.62 -8.15 5.07
N LYS A 151 -9.16 -9.10 4.30
CA LYS A 151 -10.43 -8.99 3.56
C LYS A 151 -11.64 -8.62 4.42
N TYR A 152 -11.69 -9.11 5.65
CA TYR A 152 -12.88 -8.99 6.49
C TYR A 152 -12.98 -7.65 7.22
N GLU A 153 -11.89 -6.89 7.28
CA GLU A 153 -11.92 -5.57 7.91
C GLU A 153 -12.62 -4.54 7.04
N THR A 154 -13.50 -3.77 7.66
CA THR A 154 -14.22 -2.67 7.03
C THR A 154 -13.91 -1.38 7.76
N LEU A 155 -14.17 -0.23 7.12
CA LEU A 155 -13.96 1.08 7.74
C LEU A 155 -14.69 1.20 9.10
N ASN A 156 -15.90 0.64 9.17
CA ASN A 156 -16.69 0.64 10.40
C ASN A 156 -16.15 -0.34 11.43
N SER A 157 -15.67 -1.51 11.00
CA SER A 157 -15.04 -2.49 11.90
C SER A 157 -13.80 -1.90 12.57
N ILE A 158 -12.86 -1.40 11.77
CA ILE A 158 -11.59 -0.87 12.27
C ILE A 158 -11.78 0.37 13.15
N SER A 159 -12.69 1.29 12.77
CA SER A 159 -12.97 2.48 13.57
C SER A 159 -13.64 2.16 14.90
N LYS A 160 -14.45 1.08 14.97
CA LYS A 160 -15.08 0.62 16.22
C LYS A 160 -14.10 -0.12 17.12
N LYS A 161 -13.25 -0.98 16.55
CA LYS A 161 -12.22 -1.73 17.29
C LYS A 161 -11.13 -0.79 17.84
N CYS A 162 -10.80 0.26 17.07
CA CYS A 162 -9.65 1.11 17.35
C CYS A 162 -10.00 2.61 17.32
N PRO A 163 -10.83 3.13 18.24
CA PRO A 163 -11.19 4.56 18.27
C PRO A 163 -10.05 5.47 18.76
N ALA A 164 -9.10 4.90 19.50
CA ALA A 164 -7.91 5.58 19.99
C ALA A 164 -6.70 4.63 19.91
N LEU A 165 -5.52 5.19 19.71
CA LEU A 165 -4.22 4.51 19.76
C LEU A 165 -3.30 5.28 20.69
N SER A 166 -2.64 4.59 21.63
CA SER A 166 -1.75 5.20 22.61
C SER A 166 -2.41 6.38 23.35
N HIS A 167 -3.69 6.20 23.72
CA HIS A 167 -4.56 7.23 24.32
C HIS A 167 -4.89 8.46 23.44
N ILE A 168 -4.50 8.47 22.16
CA ILE A 168 -4.81 9.52 21.19
C ILE A 168 -6.02 9.10 20.36
N ARG A 169 -7.01 9.99 20.21
CA ARG A 169 -8.17 9.74 19.34
C ARG A 169 -7.74 9.70 17.88
N VAL A 170 -8.14 8.65 17.18
CA VAL A 170 -7.79 8.46 15.77
C VAL A 170 -9.03 8.32 14.88
N SER A 171 -8.85 8.55 13.58
CA SER A 171 -9.90 8.37 12.59
C SER A 171 -9.36 7.63 11.36
N PHE A 172 -10.17 6.74 10.80
CA PHE A 172 -9.82 5.99 9.60
C PHE A 172 -10.60 6.52 8.40
N HIS A 173 -9.93 6.57 7.26
CA HIS A 173 -10.52 6.89 5.96
C HIS A 173 -10.19 5.79 4.96
N ARG A 174 -11.02 5.59 3.93
CA ARG A 174 -10.69 4.65 2.85
C ARG A 174 -9.51 5.21 2.05
N TYR A 175 -8.49 4.39 1.81
CA TYR A 175 -7.42 4.79 0.90
C TYR A 175 -7.93 4.82 -0.55
N VAL A 176 -7.79 5.97 -1.20
CA VAL A 176 -8.19 6.16 -2.60
C VAL A 176 -6.94 6.31 -3.46
N LYS A 177 -6.73 5.36 -4.37
CA LYS A 177 -5.65 5.46 -5.37
C LYS A 177 -6.02 6.50 -6.42
N LYS A 178 -5.08 7.38 -6.75
CA LYS A 178 -5.24 8.39 -7.82
C LYS A 178 -5.40 7.74 -9.20
N THR A 179 -4.69 6.65 -9.45
CA THR A 179 -4.78 5.90 -10.71
C THR A 179 -5.89 4.86 -10.65
N ARG A 180 -6.77 4.85 -11.66
CA ARG A 180 -7.89 3.89 -11.73
C ARG A 180 -7.43 2.47 -12.06
N ILE A 181 -6.38 2.32 -12.86
CA ILE A 181 -5.90 1.02 -13.33
C ILE A 181 -4.52 0.76 -12.74
N THR A 182 -4.35 -0.41 -12.12
CA THR A 182 -3.06 -0.82 -11.55
C THR A 182 -2.06 -1.08 -12.68
N GLN A 183 -0.83 -0.57 -12.54
CA GLN A 183 0.28 -0.93 -13.42
C GLN A 183 1.07 -2.08 -12.80
N CYS A 184 1.44 -3.09 -13.59
CA CYS A 184 2.38 -4.10 -13.17
C CYS A 184 3.81 -3.56 -13.35
N HIS A 185 4.57 -3.38 -12.26
CA HIS A 185 5.95 -2.88 -12.35
C HIS A 185 6.96 -3.92 -12.87
N ARG A 186 6.53 -5.18 -13.03
CA ARG A 186 7.35 -6.25 -13.62
C ARG A 186 7.27 -6.20 -15.15
N CYS A 187 6.08 -6.39 -15.74
CA CYS A 187 5.93 -6.43 -17.21
C CYS A 187 5.46 -5.10 -17.83
N GLN A 188 5.25 -4.05 -17.02
CA GLN A 188 4.72 -2.72 -17.40
C GLN A 188 3.30 -2.66 -17.95
N GLU A 189 2.62 -3.81 -18.06
CA GLU A 189 1.23 -3.89 -18.51
C GLU A 189 0.24 -3.37 -17.48
N TRP A 190 -0.90 -2.91 -17.97
CA TRP A 190 -1.98 -2.43 -17.13
C TRP A 190 -2.88 -3.58 -16.63
N GLY A 191 -3.54 -3.36 -15.50
CA GLY A 191 -4.67 -4.13 -14.98
C GLY A 191 -4.35 -5.33 -14.11
N HIS A 192 -3.10 -5.58 -13.74
CA HIS A 192 -2.74 -6.58 -12.74
C HIS A 192 -1.58 -6.07 -11.86
N ALA A 193 -1.44 -6.66 -10.66
CA ALA A 193 -0.41 -6.29 -9.71
C ALA A 193 0.89 -7.07 -9.96
N THR A 194 2.02 -6.46 -9.64
CA THR A 194 3.37 -7.07 -9.73
C THR A 194 3.46 -8.40 -8.97
N SER A 195 2.79 -8.52 -7.83
CA SER A 195 2.79 -9.73 -6.98
C SER A 195 2.24 -10.97 -7.70
N ASN A 196 1.38 -10.78 -8.70
CA ASN A 196 0.69 -11.86 -9.40
C ASN A 196 1.25 -12.07 -10.82
N CYS A 197 2.41 -11.49 -11.12
CA CYS A 197 3.04 -11.54 -12.43
C CYS A 197 4.34 -12.34 -12.36
N ARG A 198 4.46 -13.36 -13.22
CA ARG A 198 5.68 -14.18 -13.37
C ARG A 198 6.41 -13.96 -14.69
N VAL A 199 5.89 -13.07 -15.54
CA VAL A 199 6.49 -12.65 -16.82
C VAL A 199 7.87 -12.04 -16.62
N LYS A 200 8.78 -12.15 -17.59
CA LYS A 200 10.09 -11.49 -17.53
C LYS A 200 9.96 -9.97 -17.35
N PRO A 201 10.85 -9.34 -16.56
CA PRO A 201 10.77 -7.91 -16.32
C PRO A 201 10.97 -7.12 -17.61
N LYS A 202 10.25 -6.01 -17.74
CA LYS A 202 10.40 -5.01 -18.79
C LYS A 202 10.67 -3.67 -18.16
N CYS A 203 11.60 -2.91 -18.74
CA CYS A 203 11.97 -1.60 -18.24
C CYS A 203 10.88 -0.57 -18.52
N LEU A 204 10.56 0.26 -17.52
CA LEU A 204 9.61 1.37 -17.64
C LEU A 204 10.05 2.44 -18.65
N LYS A 205 11.37 2.65 -18.78
CA LYS A 205 11.97 3.72 -19.59
C LYS A 205 12.17 3.30 -21.04
N CYS A 206 12.63 2.08 -21.31
CA CYS A 206 13.06 1.67 -22.65
C CYS A 206 12.39 0.42 -23.21
N ALA A 207 11.49 -0.22 -22.45
CA ALA A 207 10.80 -1.45 -22.82
C ALA A 207 11.68 -2.72 -22.94
N GLU A 208 12.98 -2.63 -22.70
CA GLU A 208 13.91 -3.77 -22.77
C GLU A 208 13.78 -4.71 -21.57
N GLY A 209 14.34 -5.93 -21.71
CA GLY A 209 14.21 -7.06 -20.79
C GLY A 209 15.03 -6.97 -19.49
N HIS A 210 14.85 -5.92 -18.70
CA HIS A 210 15.51 -5.73 -17.40
C HIS A 210 14.62 -4.93 -16.44
N TRP A 211 15.00 -4.87 -15.15
CA TRP A 211 14.30 -4.02 -14.18
C TRP A 211 14.65 -2.55 -14.38
N THR A 212 13.69 -1.66 -14.21
CA THR A 212 13.90 -0.20 -14.38
C THR A 212 15.07 0.38 -13.56
N ARG A 213 15.37 -0.21 -12.40
CA ARG A 213 16.51 0.21 -11.55
C ARG A 213 17.88 -0.12 -12.16
N ASP A 214 17.92 -1.09 -13.06
CA ASP A 214 19.13 -1.59 -13.74
C ASP A 214 19.23 -0.98 -15.15
N CYS A 215 18.45 0.07 -15.44
CA CYS A 215 18.38 0.70 -16.76
C CYS A 215 19.48 1.75 -16.92
N GLU A 216 20.34 1.56 -17.91
CA GLU A 216 21.48 2.43 -18.21
C GLU A 216 21.10 3.68 -19.03
N ILE A 217 19.86 3.74 -19.52
CA ILE A 217 19.40 4.87 -20.32
C ILE A 217 19.25 6.12 -19.42
N GLY A 218 20.04 7.13 -19.75
CA GLY A 218 20.07 8.44 -19.10
C GLY A 218 18.80 9.27 -19.32
N GLU A 219 18.71 10.42 -18.63
CA GLU A 219 17.52 11.29 -18.66
C GLU A 219 17.29 11.94 -20.03
N ASP A 220 18.34 12.11 -20.84
CA ASP A 220 18.28 12.76 -22.16
C ASP A 220 17.75 11.85 -23.28
N ALA A 221 17.67 10.55 -23.03
CA ALA A 221 17.24 9.60 -24.04
C ALA A 221 15.71 9.58 -24.18
N THR A 222 15.23 9.45 -25.41
CA THR A 222 13.79 9.33 -25.66
C THR A 222 13.27 8.00 -25.09
N PRO A 223 12.36 8.02 -24.11
CA PRO A 223 11.82 6.80 -23.53
C PRO A 223 10.93 6.07 -24.53
N LYS A 224 10.86 4.75 -24.41
CA LYS A 224 10.02 3.87 -25.23
C LYS A 224 9.01 3.15 -24.35
N CYS A 225 7.73 3.28 -24.71
CA CYS A 225 6.64 2.69 -23.97
C CYS A 225 6.54 1.19 -24.23
N ALA A 226 6.64 0.36 -23.18
CA ALA A 226 6.49 -1.09 -23.29
C ALA A 226 5.11 -1.57 -23.76
N ASN A 227 4.08 -0.72 -23.66
CA ASN A 227 2.70 -1.07 -24.03
C ASN A 227 2.34 -0.69 -25.46
N CYS A 228 2.74 0.50 -25.94
CA CYS A 228 2.36 1.00 -27.27
C CYS A 228 3.55 1.27 -28.20
N GLY A 229 4.79 1.17 -27.72
CA GLY A 229 6.00 1.47 -28.49
C GLY A 229 6.27 2.96 -28.72
N GLY A 230 5.42 3.87 -28.23
CA GLY A 230 5.56 5.31 -28.44
C GLY A 230 6.65 5.99 -27.59
N PRO A 231 6.99 7.26 -27.90
CA PRO A 231 8.07 8.02 -27.26
C PRO A 231 7.66 8.59 -25.89
N HIS A 232 7.36 7.71 -24.94
CA HIS A 232 7.04 8.05 -23.56
C HIS A 232 7.32 6.86 -22.63
N THR A 233 7.46 7.11 -21.33
CA THR A 233 7.58 6.05 -20.32
C THR A 233 6.29 5.23 -20.20
N ALA A 234 6.38 3.95 -19.85
CA ALA A 234 5.22 3.07 -19.85
C ALA A 234 4.10 3.44 -18.83
N ASN A 235 4.40 4.30 -17.84
CA ASN A 235 3.45 4.81 -16.83
C ASN A 235 2.68 6.06 -17.28
N ASN A 236 2.93 6.59 -18.48
CA ASN A 236 2.26 7.79 -18.96
C ASN A 236 0.76 7.55 -19.13
N LEU A 237 -0.08 8.35 -18.45
CA LEU A 237 -1.54 8.23 -18.51
C LEU A 237 -2.11 8.67 -19.86
N ASN A 238 -1.36 9.40 -20.69
CA ASN A 238 -1.74 9.74 -22.05
C ASN A 238 -1.43 8.63 -23.06
N CYS A 239 -0.89 7.48 -22.61
CA CYS A 239 -0.66 6.33 -23.46
C CYS A 239 -1.99 5.86 -24.10
N PRO A 240 -2.04 5.65 -25.44
CA PRO A 240 -3.27 5.21 -26.12
C PRO A 240 -3.80 3.87 -25.61
N VAL A 241 -2.91 2.98 -25.16
CA VAL A 241 -3.29 1.68 -24.56
C VAL A 241 -3.98 1.88 -23.20
N TYR A 242 -3.47 2.82 -22.38
CA TYR A 242 -4.10 3.16 -21.11
C TYR A 242 -5.47 3.81 -21.32
N GLN A 243 -5.56 4.81 -22.20
CA GLN A 243 -6.79 5.54 -22.51
C GLN A 243 -7.90 4.61 -23.02
N LYS A 244 -7.57 3.72 -23.99
CA LYS A 244 -8.52 2.71 -24.47
C LYS A 244 -9.03 1.80 -23.35
N ARG A 245 -8.17 1.43 -22.39
CA ARG A 245 -8.57 0.59 -21.26
C ARG A 245 -9.46 1.33 -20.26
N VAL A 246 -9.20 2.62 -20.01
CA VAL A 246 -10.07 3.47 -19.19
C VAL A 246 -11.44 3.61 -19.83
N GLN A 247 -11.51 3.86 -21.14
CA GLN A 247 -12.76 3.95 -21.90
C GLN A 247 -13.58 2.66 -21.77
N TYR A 248 -12.97 1.50 -22.05
CA TYR A 248 -13.63 0.20 -21.89
C TYR A 248 -14.19 -0.02 -20.48
N ILE A 249 -13.44 0.36 -19.43
CA ILE A 249 -13.91 0.23 -18.04
C ILE A 249 -15.10 1.15 -17.79
N ASN A 250 -15.07 2.40 -18.26
CA ASN A 250 -16.14 3.36 -18.06
C ASN A 250 -17.43 2.92 -18.79
N GLU A 251 -17.32 2.43 -20.03
CA GLU A 251 -18.44 1.87 -20.79
C GLU A 251 -19.07 0.68 -20.08
N ARG A 252 -18.23 -0.23 -19.55
CA ARG A 252 -18.71 -1.37 -18.77
C ARG A 252 -19.45 -0.93 -17.51
N VAL A 253 -18.94 0.05 -16.78
CA VAL A 253 -19.60 0.57 -15.58
C VAL A 253 -20.93 1.22 -15.94
N ALA A 254 -20.97 2.05 -16.99
CA ALA A 254 -22.20 2.68 -17.46
C ALA A 254 -23.28 1.65 -17.82
N HIS A 255 -22.91 0.61 -18.56
CA HIS A 255 -23.84 -0.46 -18.93
C HIS A 255 -24.37 -1.24 -17.70
N GLU A 256 -23.53 -1.50 -16.70
CA GLU A 256 -23.98 -2.16 -15.45
C GLU A 256 -24.91 -1.25 -14.62
N ASP A 257 -24.66 0.06 -14.61
CA ASP A 257 -25.52 1.03 -13.93
C ASP A 257 -26.88 1.19 -14.63
N ASP A 258 -26.89 1.23 -15.96
CA ASP A 258 -28.12 1.21 -16.77
C ASP A 258 -28.94 -0.04 -16.49
N LYS A 259 -28.30 -1.22 -16.49
CA LYS A 259 -28.94 -2.50 -16.15
C LYS A 259 -29.47 -2.53 -14.72
N ALA A 260 -28.78 -1.89 -13.78
CA ALA A 260 -29.20 -1.78 -12.39
C ALA A 260 -30.26 -0.68 -12.15
N GLY A 261 -30.65 0.07 -13.18
CA GLY A 261 -31.54 1.22 -13.06
C GLY A 261 -30.95 2.37 -12.23
N ARG A 262 -29.63 2.37 -11.99
CA ARG A 262 -28.92 3.42 -11.27
C ARG A 262 -28.67 4.58 -12.22
N LYS A 263 -29.58 5.55 -12.22
CA LYS A 263 -29.36 6.80 -12.94
C LYS A 263 -28.12 7.50 -12.38
N PRO A 264 -27.22 8.05 -13.23
CA PRO A 264 -26.11 8.88 -12.75
C PRO A 264 -26.66 9.97 -11.83
N THR A 265 -26.09 10.12 -10.63
CA THR A 265 -26.41 11.23 -9.74
C THR A 265 -25.98 12.53 -10.42
N ARG A 266 -26.90 13.16 -11.16
CA ARG A 266 -26.68 14.49 -11.74
C ARG A 266 -26.47 15.44 -10.57
N TYR A 267 -25.30 16.07 -10.50
CA TYR A 267 -25.05 17.14 -9.54
C TYR A 267 -26.07 18.26 -9.80
N ILE A 268 -26.96 18.50 -8.84
CA ILE A 268 -27.86 19.64 -8.81
C ILE A 268 -27.22 20.63 -7.83
N PRO A 269 -26.69 21.78 -8.28
CA PRO A 269 -26.16 22.79 -7.38
C PRO A 269 -27.25 23.21 -6.38
N ALA A 270 -26.94 23.17 -5.09
CA ALA A 270 -27.84 23.70 -4.08
C ALA A 270 -27.99 25.22 -4.29
N PRO A 271 -29.21 25.78 -4.16
CA PRO A 271 -29.39 27.22 -4.17
C PRO A 271 -28.61 27.86 -3.02
N ALA A 272 -28.01 29.03 -3.26
CA ALA A 272 -27.27 29.75 -2.22
C ALA A 272 -28.19 30.05 -1.02
N PRO A 273 -27.76 29.76 0.22
CA PRO A 273 -28.56 30.06 1.40
C PRO A 273 -28.80 31.58 1.50
N LYS A 274 -30.06 31.97 1.73
CA LYS A 274 -30.48 33.38 1.75
C LYS A 274 -30.03 34.14 3.01
N THR A 275 -29.57 33.45 4.06
CA THR A 275 -29.22 34.05 5.34
C THR A 275 -27.94 33.45 5.91
N ASN A 276 -27.10 34.30 6.48
CA ASN A 276 -25.83 33.93 7.09
C ASN A 276 -26.09 33.65 8.58
N ALA A 277 -25.77 32.46 9.09
CA ALA A 277 -26.01 32.10 10.50
C ALA A 277 -25.16 32.90 11.51
N TRP A 278 -24.19 33.68 11.04
CA TRP A 278 -23.19 34.37 11.86
C TRP A 278 -23.53 35.83 12.22
N THR A 279 -24.61 36.40 11.67
CA THR A 279 -25.01 37.80 11.95
C THR A 279 -25.78 37.97 13.26
N ARG A 280 -26.08 36.91 14.01
CA ARG A 280 -26.67 36.98 15.36
C ARG A 280 -25.71 36.36 16.38
N ALA A 281 -24.57 37.00 16.62
CA ALA A 281 -23.79 36.71 17.82
C ALA A 281 -24.33 37.58 18.97
N PRO A 282 -24.79 37.00 20.09
CA PRO A 282 -25.10 37.77 21.30
C PRO A 282 -23.80 38.41 21.82
N THR A 283 -23.84 39.71 22.12
CA THR A 283 -22.73 40.44 22.72
C THR A 283 -22.42 39.87 24.11
N MET A 284 -21.47 38.96 24.21
CA MET A 284 -20.94 38.50 25.50
C MET A 284 -19.96 39.57 26.01
N GLN A 285 -20.31 40.25 27.10
CA GLN A 285 -19.37 41.13 27.79
C GLN A 285 -18.28 40.29 28.49
N PRO A 286 -16.99 40.68 28.44
CA PRO A 286 -15.94 39.96 29.14
C PRO A 286 -16.11 40.11 30.67
N GLN A 287 -16.18 38.99 31.38
CA GLN A 287 -16.06 38.96 32.85
C GLN A 287 -14.58 39.01 33.27
N PRO A 288 -14.24 39.58 34.45
CA PRO A 288 -12.86 39.66 34.92
C PRO A 288 -12.29 38.27 35.24
N VAL A 289 -11.07 37.99 34.78
CA VAL A 289 -10.31 36.79 35.15
C VAL A 289 -9.70 36.95 36.55
N PRO A 290 -9.88 36.00 37.49
CA PRO A 290 -9.16 36.00 38.76
C PRO A 290 -7.67 35.62 38.55
N PRO A 291 -6.76 36.07 39.44
CA PRO A 291 -5.32 35.88 39.27
C PRO A 291 -4.91 34.41 39.36
N THR A 292 -4.20 33.95 38.34
CA THR A 292 -3.72 32.58 38.17
C THR A 292 -2.71 32.20 39.25
N ALA A 293 -3.08 31.27 40.13
CA ALA A 293 -2.11 30.55 40.95
C ALA A 293 -1.26 29.64 40.03
N ALA A 294 0.06 29.80 40.10
CA ALA A 294 1.02 29.07 39.26
C ALA A 294 0.92 27.55 39.50
N SER A 295 0.22 26.86 38.59
CA SER A 295 0.21 25.39 38.52
C SER A 295 1.42 24.95 37.69
N HIS A 296 2.29 24.19 38.34
CA HIS A 296 3.53 23.61 37.84
C HIS A 296 3.21 22.44 36.89
N TRP A 297 3.00 22.74 35.61
CA TRP A 297 3.10 21.75 34.54
C TRP A 297 4.46 21.92 33.83
N PRO A 298 5.24 20.86 33.57
CA PRO A 298 6.47 20.99 32.80
C PRO A 298 6.13 21.48 31.39
N ALA A 299 6.74 22.60 31.00
CA ALA A 299 6.44 23.32 29.77
C ALA A 299 6.83 22.51 28.52
N LEU A 300 5.87 21.76 27.96
CA LEU A 300 5.97 21.20 26.61
C LEU A 300 5.53 22.27 25.60
N SER A 301 6.31 23.33 25.51
CA SER A 301 6.15 24.38 24.52
C SER A 301 7.51 24.95 24.17
N GLN A 302 8.14 24.34 23.17
CA GLN A 302 9.12 25.07 22.37
C GLN A 302 8.35 26.16 21.64
N ARG A 303 8.34 27.36 22.23
CA ARG A 303 7.95 28.58 21.52
C ARG A 303 8.94 28.76 20.38
N TYR A 304 8.43 28.71 19.15
CA TYR A 304 9.13 29.29 18.01
C TYR A 304 9.48 30.75 18.35
N PRO A 305 10.70 31.23 18.06
CA PRO A 305 11.06 32.61 18.33
C PRO A 305 10.19 33.53 17.45
N HIS A 306 9.25 34.23 18.10
CA HIS A 306 8.55 35.35 17.51
C HIS A 306 9.57 36.49 17.28
N GLN A 307 9.91 36.74 16.02
CA GLN A 307 10.36 38.08 15.61
C GLN A 307 9.21 39.06 15.89
N GLN A 308 9.48 40.12 16.65
CA GLN A 308 8.56 41.23 16.80
C GLN A 308 8.37 41.88 15.43
N GLN A 309 7.17 41.76 14.86
CA GLN A 309 6.73 42.61 13.76
C GLN A 309 5.86 43.72 14.33
N GLU A 310 6.12 44.95 13.92
CA GLU A 310 5.31 46.12 14.25
C GLU A 310 3.84 45.93 13.81
N PRO A 311 2.88 46.58 14.50
CA PRO A 311 1.46 46.39 14.23
C PRO A 311 1.07 46.85 12.81
N PRO A 312 0.16 46.14 12.12
CA PRO A 312 -0.21 46.46 10.75
C PRO A 312 -1.06 47.74 10.67
N ARG A 313 -0.75 48.57 9.67
CA ARG A 313 -1.52 49.75 9.27
C ARG A 313 -2.88 49.34 8.67
N ALA A 314 -3.93 50.13 8.94
CA ALA A 314 -5.29 49.87 8.51
C ALA A 314 -5.44 49.70 6.97
N PRO A 315 -6.39 48.88 6.48
CA PRO A 315 -6.59 48.65 5.05
C PRO A 315 -7.26 49.85 4.36
N GLN A 316 -6.72 50.26 3.22
CA GLN A 316 -7.35 51.20 2.28
C GLN A 316 -8.32 50.45 1.34
N PRO A 317 -9.40 51.09 0.83
CA PRO A 317 -10.36 50.46 -0.06
C PRO A 317 -9.77 50.12 -1.45
N PRO A 318 -10.31 49.10 -2.15
CA PRO A 318 -9.73 48.58 -3.38
C PRO A 318 -9.88 49.54 -4.56
N ARG A 319 -8.80 49.72 -5.32
CA ARG A 319 -8.74 50.48 -6.57
C ARG A 319 -9.15 49.59 -7.75
N ALA A 320 -9.83 50.17 -8.74
CA ALA A 320 -10.35 49.51 -9.93
C ALA A 320 -9.26 48.76 -10.75
N PRO A 321 -9.61 47.68 -11.47
CA PRO A 321 -8.65 46.84 -12.18
C PRO A 321 -8.08 47.55 -13.43
N GLN A 322 -6.75 47.52 -13.54
CA GLN A 322 -6.00 47.95 -14.73
C GLN A 322 -5.73 46.77 -15.67
N PRO A 323 -5.61 47.00 -17.00
CA PRO A 323 -5.41 45.93 -17.98
C PRO A 323 -4.01 45.28 -17.90
N PRO A 324 -3.85 44.06 -18.44
CA PRO A 324 -2.65 43.24 -18.25
C PRO A 324 -1.43 43.82 -18.96
N ARG A 325 -0.31 43.88 -18.22
CA ARG A 325 1.02 44.29 -18.70
C ARG A 325 1.72 43.11 -19.37
N ALA A 326 2.39 43.36 -20.50
CA ALA A 326 3.14 42.37 -21.26
C ALA A 326 4.29 41.71 -20.43
N PRO A 327 4.71 40.47 -20.76
CA PRO A 327 5.73 39.76 -20.00
C PRO A 327 7.11 40.38 -20.23
N GLN A 328 7.84 40.68 -19.15
CA GLN A 328 9.27 40.97 -19.20
C GLN A 328 10.10 39.67 -19.10
N PRO A 329 11.33 39.65 -19.68
CA PRO A 329 12.18 38.46 -19.73
C PRO A 329 12.68 38.06 -18.34
N GLN A 330 12.70 36.75 -18.06
CA GLN A 330 13.29 36.19 -16.84
C GLN A 330 14.83 36.21 -16.94
N GLU A 331 15.49 36.71 -15.90
CA GLU A 331 16.94 36.59 -15.73
C GLU A 331 17.34 35.11 -15.50
N PRO A 332 18.54 34.69 -15.97
CA PRO A 332 19.00 33.31 -15.82
C PRO A 332 19.33 32.94 -14.36
N PRO A 333 19.22 31.66 -13.98
CA PRO A 333 19.51 31.21 -12.62
C PRO A 333 21.00 31.33 -12.30
N LYS A 334 21.31 31.78 -11.06
CA LYS A 334 22.68 31.87 -10.53
C LYS A 334 23.38 30.49 -10.55
N PRO A 335 24.69 30.42 -10.86
CA PRO A 335 25.41 29.16 -10.93
C PRO A 335 25.51 28.49 -9.56
N GLN A 336 25.19 27.20 -9.52
CA GLN A 336 25.42 26.34 -8.37
C GLN A 336 26.93 26.24 -8.11
N ARG A 337 27.33 26.30 -6.83
CA ARG A 337 28.71 26.24 -6.37
C ARG A 337 29.36 24.93 -6.84
N THR A 338 30.25 25.01 -7.82
CA THR A 338 31.06 23.87 -8.27
C THR A 338 32.09 23.53 -7.18
N MET A 339 32.10 22.27 -6.73
CA MET A 339 33.10 21.77 -5.78
C MET A 339 34.50 21.98 -6.36
N THR A 340 35.43 22.45 -5.53
CA THR A 340 36.83 22.60 -5.92
C THR A 340 37.48 21.23 -6.06
N THR A 341 38.55 21.14 -6.86
CA THR A 341 39.35 19.91 -7.04
C THR A 341 39.85 19.36 -5.71
N ALA A 342 40.13 20.23 -4.73
CA ALA A 342 40.54 19.86 -3.38
C ALA A 342 39.42 19.18 -2.57
N GLU A 343 38.18 19.68 -2.66
CA GLU A 343 37.02 19.08 -1.98
C GLU A 343 36.69 17.69 -2.57
N THR A 344 36.88 17.53 -3.89
CA THR A 344 36.66 16.25 -4.59
C THR A 344 37.72 15.21 -4.19
N LEU A 345 38.99 15.60 -4.08
CA LEU A 345 40.08 14.72 -3.62
C LEU A 345 39.90 14.30 -2.16
N ALA A 346 39.42 15.19 -1.30
CA ALA A 346 39.13 14.87 0.10
C ALA A 346 37.99 13.83 0.21
N GLN A 347 36.93 13.97 -0.58
CA GLN A 347 35.83 12.99 -0.61
C GLN A 347 36.27 11.63 -1.15
N LEU A 348 37.12 11.60 -2.19
CA LEU A 348 37.69 10.35 -2.72
C LEU A 348 38.58 9.66 -1.68
N SER A 349 39.43 10.40 -0.96
CA SER A 349 40.23 9.84 0.14
C SER A 349 39.37 9.26 1.26
N GLN A 350 38.29 9.96 1.64
CA GLN A 350 37.32 9.47 2.62
C GLN A 350 36.61 8.19 2.14
N ALA A 351 36.30 8.11 0.85
CA ALA A 351 35.68 6.94 0.24
C ALA A 351 36.62 5.73 0.21
N CYS A 352 37.91 5.93 -0.13
CA CYS A 352 38.92 4.86 -0.08
C CYS A 352 39.08 4.31 1.35
N LYS A 353 39.12 5.16 2.38
CA LYS A 353 39.18 4.71 3.78
C LYS A 353 37.98 3.87 4.19
N ARG A 354 36.78 4.19 3.69
CA ARG A 354 35.57 3.39 3.93
C ARG A 354 35.63 2.05 3.19
N LEU A 355 36.24 2.01 2.02
CA LEU A 355 36.45 0.76 1.27
C LEU A 355 37.39 -0.18 2.03
N ASP A 356 38.50 0.34 2.57
CA ASP A 356 39.45 -0.46 3.37
C ASP A 356 38.77 -1.05 4.61
N GLN A 357 37.94 -0.25 5.32
CA GLN A 357 37.15 -0.74 6.46
C GLN A 357 36.19 -1.88 6.09
N LEU A 358 35.56 -1.81 4.90
CA LEU A 358 34.66 -2.86 4.42
C LEU A 358 35.41 -4.14 4.05
N VAL A 359 36.62 -4.01 3.50
CA VAL A 359 37.51 -5.14 3.21
C VAL A 359 37.90 -5.84 4.52
N ASP A 360 38.22 -5.10 5.57
CA ASP A 360 38.58 -5.70 6.87
C ASP A 360 37.38 -6.38 7.56
N LEU A 361 36.19 -5.80 7.45
CA LEU A 361 34.94 -6.45 7.90
C LEU A 361 34.66 -7.76 7.14
N SER A 362 34.93 -7.80 5.84
CA SER A 362 34.75 -9.02 5.03
C SER A 362 35.72 -10.13 5.44
N LYS A 363 36.97 -9.78 5.77
CA LYS A 363 37.97 -10.73 6.30
C LYS A 363 37.55 -11.27 7.67
N MET A 364 37.01 -10.42 8.56
CA MET A 364 36.53 -10.84 9.88
C MET A 364 35.35 -11.81 9.74
N LEU A 365 34.38 -11.50 8.88
CA LEU A 365 33.23 -12.37 8.64
C LEU A 365 33.67 -13.74 8.09
N LYS A 366 34.62 -13.77 7.16
CA LYS A 366 35.18 -15.03 6.65
C LYS A 366 35.86 -15.85 7.75
N ALA A 367 36.68 -15.21 8.60
CA ALA A 367 37.33 -15.89 9.73
C ALA A 367 36.32 -16.48 10.72
N VAL A 368 35.22 -15.76 11.02
CA VAL A 368 34.17 -16.27 11.91
C VAL A 368 33.42 -17.46 11.30
N VAL A 369 33.14 -17.43 10.00
CA VAL A 369 32.48 -18.54 9.29
C VAL A 369 33.38 -19.78 9.24
N ASP A 370 34.67 -19.61 8.98
CA ASP A 370 35.61 -20.73 8.93
C ASP A 370 35.82 -21.35 10.33
N LEU A 371 35.92 -20.51 11.38
CA LEU A 371 36.01 -21.00 12.77
C LEU A 371 34.75 -21.76 13.20
N THR A 372 33.56 -21.24 12.87
CA THR A 372 32.30 -21.92 13.20
C THR A 372 32.18 -23.26 12.49
N THR A 373 32.60 -23.35 11.22
CA THR A 373 32.64 -24.60 10.45
C THR A 373 33.62 -25.61 11.05
N LEU A 374 34.80 -25.17 11.50
CA LEU A 374 35.77 -26.04 12.18
C LEU A 374 35.25 -26.57 13.53
N LEU A 375 34.48 -25.76 14.26
CA LEU A 375 33.90 -26.14 15.54
C LEU A 375 32.71 -27.10 15.42
N GLU A 376 31.98 -27.07 14.31
CA GLU A 376 30.90 -28.03 14.00
C GLU A 376 31.43 -29.46 13.79
N GLY A 377 32.69 -29.61 13.37
CA GLY A 377 33.34 -30.92 13.20
C GLY A 377 33.87 -31.56 14.49
N CYS A 378 33.86 -30.84 15.61
CA CYS A 378 34.42 -31.30 16.89
C CYS A 378 33.32 -31.77 17.84
N THR A 379 33.34 -33.04 18.25
CA THR A 379 32.35 -33.61 19.18
C THR A 379 32.72 -33.46 20.65
N ASP A 380 34.01 -33.33 20.99
CA ASP A 380 34.50 -33.23 22.36
C ASP A 380 35.03 -31.81 22.74
N PRO A 381 34.97 -31.42 24.03
CA PRO A 381 35.39 -30.08 24.48
C PRO A 381 36.89 -29.80 24.34
N THR A 382 37.74 -30.82 24.44
CA THR A 382 39.20 -30.68 24.37
C THR A 382 39.65 -30.40 22.93
N SER A 383 39.05 -31.10 21.96
CA SER A 383 39.23 -30.86 20.53
C SER A 383 38.77 -29.45 20.16
N LYS A 384 37.60 -29.00 20.65
CA LYS A 384 37.13 -27.62 20.41
C LYS A 384 38.14 -26.58 20.92
N PHE A 385 38.69 -26.78 22.11
CA PHE A 385 39.69 -25.88 22.67
C PHE A 385 40.97 -25.84 21.83
N MET A 386 41.48 -27.01 21.42
CA MET A 386 42.67 -27.10 20.56
C MET A 386 42.44 -26.46 19.19
N THR A 387 41.26 -26.65 18.58
CA THR A 387 40.89 -26.03 17.31
C THR A 387 40.80 -24.50 17.41
N VAL A 388 40.23 -23.95 18.49
CA VAL A 388 40.25 -22.49 18.71
C VAL A 388 41.68 -21.99 18.90
N PHE A 389 42.49 -22.71 19.67
CA PHE A 389 43.88 -22.33 19.93
C PHE A 389 44.72 -22.31 18.65
N GLU A 390 44.66 -23.37 17.83
CA GLU A 390 45.34 -23.44 16.53
C GLU A 390 44.80 -22.40 15.54
N PHE A 391 43.49 -22.14 15.54
CA PHE A 391 42.90 -21.08 14.71
C PHE A 391 43.44 -19.70 15.09
N THR A 392 43.56 -19.40 16.39
CA THR A 392 44.12 -18.12 16.85
C THR A 392 45.59 -17.92 16.46
N GLN A 393 46.39 -18.99 16.41
CA GLN A 393 47.78 -18.92 15.93
C GLN A 393 47.88 -18.65 14.42
N ASN A 394 46.84 -18.99 13.66
CA ASN A 394 46.79 -18.86 12.21
C ASN A 394 45.99 -17.65 11.71
N LEU A 395 45.59 -16.72 12.58
CA LEU A 395 44.84 -15.51 12.19
C LEU A 395 45.56 -14.65 11.15
N HIS A 396 46.89 -14.70 11.10
CA HIS A 396 47.69 -14.01 10.09
C HIS A 396 47.34 -14.43 8.64
N THR A 397 46.84 -15.66 8.44
CA THR A 397 46.40 -16.16 7.12
C THR A 397 45.14 -15.45 6.61
N TYR A 398 44.38 -14.82 7.51
CA TYR A 398 43.22 -13.98 7.21
C TYR A 398 43.58 -12.49 7.09
N GLY A 399 44.87 -12.15 7.24
CA GLY A 399 45.36 -10.78 7.18
C GLY A 399 45.14 -9.96 8.46
N PHE A 400 45.08 -10.63 9.62
CA PHE A 400 45.03 -10.03 10.96
C PHE A 400 46.39 -10.00 11.66
#